data_AF-A0A2U2J5B3-F1
#
_entry.id   AF-A0A2U2J5B3-F1
#
_cell.length_a   1.000
_cell.length_b   1.000
_cell.length_c   1.000
_cell.angle_alpha   90.00
_cell.angle_beta   90.00
_cell.angle_gamma   90.00
#
_symmetry.space_group_name_H-M   'P 1'
#
loop_
_entity.id
_entity.type
_entity.pdbx_description
1 polymer ?
#
loop_
_entity_poly.entity_id
_entity_poly.type
_entity_poly.pdbx_seq_one_letter_code
_entity_poly.pdbx_strand_id
1 'polypeptide(L)'
;MLMPDEVLAQYLAIFTERAKEAGLDMRAPGQNWAPMRDIVPGSHISLSVRRDAIQVNLNNERDEDRARFEALYRDRSTIQAAIGESLAWEKKDGRKKTAIRATLSRGFEDRGDWDEQHRWAIKMMRAFEREFGPRLRSSA
;
A
#
# COMPACT_ATOMS: atom_id res chain seq x y z
N MET A 1 28.27 -2.03 10.98
CA MET A 1 26.96 -1.35 11.05
C MET A 1 26.54 -1.06 9.63
N LEU A 2 25.34 -1.47 9.21
CA LEU A 2 24.85 -1.21 7.86
C LEU A 2 24.41 0.25 7.73
N MET A 3 24.55 0.84 6.54
CA MET A 3 24.03 2.17 6.25
C MET A 3 22.49 2.14 6.23
N PRO A 4 21.80 3.24 6.56
CA PRO A 4 20.33 3.26 6.60
C PRO A 4 19.67 2.78 5.30
N ASP A 5 20.26 3.09 4.15
CA ASP A 5 19.75 2.66 2.84
C ASP A 5 19.92 1.14 2.62
N GLU A 6 20.99 0.54 3.15
CA GLU A 6 21.19 -0.92 3.11
C GLU A 6 20.18 -1.65 4.02
N VAL A 7 19.88 -1.06 5.19
CA VAL A 7 18.86 -1.59 6.10
C VAL A 7 17.48 -1.53 5.45
N LEU A 8 17.15 -0.43 4.78
CA LEU A 8 15.89 -0.26 4.05
C LEU A 8 15.79 -1.25 2.87
N ALA A 9 16.86 -1.42 2.10
CA ALA A 9 16.90 -2.37 1.00
C ALA A 9 16.67 -3.81 1.49
N GLN A 10 17.29 -4.20 2.62
CA GLN A 10 17.06 -5.50 3.24
C GLN A 10 15.63 -5.67 3.73
N TYR A 11 15.06 -4.65 4.39
CA TYR A 11 13.66 -4.65 4.81
C TYR A 11 12.73 -4.95 3.62
N LEU A 12 12.89 -4.19 2.52
CA LEU A 12 12.05 -4.33 1.32
C LEU A 12 12.25 -5.67 0.62
N ALA A 13 13.47 -6.19 0.57
CA ALA A 13 13.76 -7.49 -0.03
C ALA A 13 13.03 -8.61 0.73
N ILE A 14 13.22 -8.68 2.05
CA ILE A 14 12.58 -9.68 2.91
C ILE A 14 11.06 -9.55 2.88
N PHE A 15 10.54 -8.32 2.97
CA PHE A 15 9.11 -8.07 2.83
C PHE A 15 8.57 -8.61 1.50
N THR A 16 9.25 -8.31 0.39
CA THR A 16 8.79 -8.68 -0.94
C THR A 16 8.77 -10.19 -1.13
N GLU A 17 9.78 -10.90 -0.64
CA GLU A 17 9.79 -12.37 -0.66
C GLU A 17 8.63 -12.95 0.14
N ARG A 18 8.45 -12.51 1.40
CA ARG A 18 7.33 -12.95 2.25
C ARG A 18 5.96 -12.64 1.65
N ALA A 19 5.82 -11.48 1.00
CA ALA A 19 4.58 -11.09 0.33
C ALA A 19 4.28 -12.02 -0.86
N LYS A 20 5.29 -12.41 -1.64
CA LYS A 20 5.14 -13.39 -2.72
C LYS A 20 4.81 -14.79 -2.20
N GLU A 21 5.47 -15.24 -1.13
CA GLU A 21 5.15 -16.49 -0.44
C GLU A 21 3.72 -16.49 0.10
N ALA A 22 3.23 -15.32 0.53
CA ALA A 22 1.84 -15.09 0.91
C ALA A 22 0.88 -14.95 -0.29
N GLY A 23 1.34 -15.15 -1.53
CA GLY A 23 0.51 -15.16 -2.74
C GLY A 23 0.14 -13.79 -3.30
N LEU A 24 0.76 -12.70 -2.83
CA LEU A 24 0.57 -11.37 -3.43
C LEU A 24 1.35 -11.26 -4.75
N ASP A 25 0.73 -10.72 -5.79
CA ASP A 25 1.38 -10.48 -7.10
C ASP A 25 2.31 -9.26 -7.03
N MET A 26 3.45 -9.43 -6.40
CA MET A 26 4.46 -8.39 -6.17
C MET A 26 5.35 -8.15 -7.38
N ARG A 27 5.66 -6.88 -7.66
CA ARG A 27 6.74 -6.46 -8.56
C ARG A 27 8.06 -6.28 -7.79
N ALA A 28 9.13 -5.97 -8.52
CA ALA A 28 10.38 -5.57 -7.89
C ALA A 28 10.18 -4.30 -7.03
N PRO A 29 10.78 -4.23 -5.83
CA PRO A 29 10.71 -3.02 -5.00
C PRO A 29 11.49 -1.86 -5.64
N GLY A 30 11.05 -0.64 -5.36
CA GLY A 30 11.77 0.59 -5.66
C GLY A 30 12.65 1.03 -4.49
N GLN A 31 12.98 2.33 -4.43
CA GLN A 31 13.89 2.88 -3.42
C GLN A 31 13.34 2.73 -1.99
N ASN A 32 12.08 3.05 -1.76
CA ASN A 32 11.43 2.97 -0.45
C ASN A 32 10.00 2.43 -0.51
N TRP A 33 9.68 1.65 -1.55
CA TRP A 33 8.36 1.05 -1.73
C TRP A 33 8.43 -0.33 -2.36
N ALA A 34 7.44 -1.18 -2.09
CA ALA A 34 7.26 -2.49 -2.71
C ALA A 34 5.84 -2.58 -3.30
N PRO A 35 5.67 -2.52 -4.63
CA PRO A 35 4.35 -2.49 -5.24
C PRO A 35 3.87 -3.86 -5.72
N MET A 36 2.57 -4.09 -5.64
CA MET A 36 1.89 -5.14 -6.40
C MET A 36 1.79 -4.76 -7.89
N ARG A 37 1.43 -5.74 -8.72
CA ARG A 37 0.92 -5.50 -10.06
C ARG A 37 -0.38 -4.68 -10.00
N ASP A 38 -0.67 -4.00 -11.09
CA ASP A 38 -1.88 -3.22 -11.24
C ASP A 38 -3.13 -4.10 -11.11
N ILE A 39 -4.10 -3.64 -10.32
CA ILE A 39 -5.45 -4.24 -10.26
C ILE A 39 -6.17 -3.95 -11.57
N VAL A 40 -6.14 -2.68 -11.97
CA VAL A 40 -6.55 -2.13 -13.26
C VAL A 40 -5.47 -1.12 -13.69
N PRO A 41 -5.31 -0.80 -14.99
CA PRO A 41 -4.23 0.06 -15.45
C PRO A 41 -4.12 1.38 -14.67
N GLY A 42 -2.96 1.61 -14.06
CA GLY A 42 -2.66 2.78 -13.24
C GLY A 42 -3.19 2.74 -11.81
N SER A 43 -3.79 1.65 -11.35
CA SER A 43 -4.25 1.48 -9.96
C SER A 43 -3.59 0.26 -9.33
N HIS A 44 -2.73 0.46 -8.33
CA HIS A 44 -2.00 -0.62 -7.67
C HIS A 44 -1.87 -0.40 -6.17
N ILE A 45 -1.71 -1.51 -5.45
CA ILE A 45 -1.41 -1.50 -4.01
C ILE A 45 0.10 -1.50 -3.81
N SER A 46 0.61 -0.74 -2.84
CA SER A 46 2.03 -0.77 -2.48
C SER A 46 2.28 -0.59 -0.99
N LEU A 47 3.36 -1.20 -0.52
CA LEU A 47 4.01 -0.80 0.72
C LEU A 47 4.90 0.42 0.47
N SER A 48 4.87 1.43 1.32
CA SER A 48 5.86 2.50 1.40
C SER A 48 6.48 2.50 2.79
N VAL A 49 7.80 2.70 2.86
CA VAL A 49 8.59 2.56 4.09
C VAL A 49 9.35 3.86 4.33
N ARG A 50 9.27 4.34 5.57
CA ARG A 50 9.99 5.52 6.07
C ARG A 50 10.53 5.24 7.46
N ARG A 51 11.43 6.09 7.93
CA ARG A 51 12.04 5.98 9.28
C ARG A 51 11.02 6.04 10.41
N ASP A 52 9.85 6.62 10.18
CA ASP A 52 8.81 6.86 11.18
C ASP A 52 7.49 6.15 10.87
N ALA A 53 7.34 5.54 9.69
CA ALA A 53 6.08 4.93 9.29
C ALA A 53 6.24 3.83 8.23
N ILE A 54 5.38 2.81 8.37
CA ILE A 54 5.07 1.83 7.32
C ILE A 54 3.66 2.11 6.81
N GLN A 55 3.48 2.19 5.49
CA GLN A 55 2.19 2.52 4.89
C GLN A 55 1.80 1.54 3.80
N VAL A 56 0.56 1.05 3.85
CA VAL A 56 -0.06 0.34 2.72
C VAL A 56 -0.98 1.31 2.00
N ASN A 57 -0.78 1.43 0.69
CA ASN A 57 -1.40 2.46 -0.14
C ASN A 57 -2.13 1.80 -1.31
N LEU A 58 -3.34 2.25 -1.62
CA LEU A 58 -3.86 2.17 -2.97
C LEU A 58 -3.45 3.45 -3.70
N ASN A 59 -2.68 3.33 -4.77
CA ASN A 59 -2.25 4.46 -5.60
C ASN A 59 -3.00 4.44 -6.92
N ASN A 60 -3.65 5.55 -7.28
CA ASN A 60 -4.21 5.76 -8.61
C ASN A 60 -3.35 6.80 -9.34
N GLU A 61 -2.63 6.35 -10.36
CA GLU A 61 -1.71 7.18 -11.16
C GLU A 61 -2.31 7.60 -12.51
N ARG A 62 -3.35 6.88 -12.97
CA ARG A 62 -4.06 7.13 -14.22
C ARG A 62 -5.56 7.31 -13.94
N ASP A 63 -5.87 8.32 -13.14
CA ASP A 63 -7.23 8.68 -12.69
C ASP A 63 -7.36 10.21 -12.75
N GLU A 64 -7.24 10.76 -13.95
CA GLU A 64 -7.00 12.20 -14.16
C GLU A 64 -8.15 13.08 -13.66
N ASP A 65 -9.37 12.61 -13.86
CA ASP A 65 -10.62 13.21 -13.40
C ASP A 65 -11.01 12.75 -11.97
N ARG A 66 -10.19 11.86 -11.38
CA ARG A 66 -10.37 11.27 -10.04
C ARG A 66 -11.64 10.42 -9.93
N ALA A 67 -12.23 9.98 -11.04
CA ALA A 67 -13.50 9.25 -11.02
C ALA A 67 -13.42 7.98 -10.16
N ARG A 68 -12.31 7.24 -10.21
CA ARG A 68 -12.12 6.02 -9.40
C ARG A 68 -12.04 6.38 -7.92
N PHE A 69 -11.26 7.41 -7.58
CA PHE A 69 -11.15 7.88 -6.20
C PHE A 69 -12.50 8.32 -5.63
N GLU A 70 -13.26 9.15 -6.36
CA GLU A 70 -14.55 9.64 -5.89
C GLU A 70 -15.58 8.51 -5.75
N ALA A 71 -15.55 7.51 -6.65
CA ALA A 71 -16.38 6.32 -6.53
C ALA A 71 -16.07 5.55 -5.24
N LEU A 72 -14.81 5.31 -4.92
CA LEU A 72 -14.39 4.66 -3.67
C LEU A 72 -14.74 5.51 -2.44
N TYR A 73 -14.59 6.83 -2.53
CA TYR A 73 -14.83 7.74 -1.40
C TYR A 73 -16.30 7.78 -0.97
N ARG A 74 -17.24 7.58 -1.90
CA ARG A 74 -18.67 7.43 -1.59
C ARG A 74 -18.95 6.25 -0.66
N ASP A 75 -18.18 5.17 -0.80
CA ASP A 75 -18.31 3.94 0.00
C ASP A 75 -17.31 3.87 1.17
N ARG A 76 -16.60 4.96 1.49
CA ARG A 76 -15.45 4.95 2.43
C ARG A 76 -15.77 4.32 3.78
N SER A 77 -16.96 4.59 4.34
CA SER A 77 -17.33 4.08 5.66
C SER A 77 -17.45 2.56 5.66
N THR A 78 -18.08 2.00 4.62
CA THR A 78 -18.21 0.55 4.40
C THR A 78 -16.85 -0.09 4.17
N ILE A 79 -16.00 0.54 3.36
CA ILE A 79 -14.63 0.05 3.09
C ILE A 79 -13.79 0.01 4.37
N GLN A 80 -13.79 1.10 5.14
CA GLN A 80 -13.04 1.17 6.40
C GLN A 80 -13.53 0.14 7.42
N ALA A 81 -14.86 -0.04 7.54
CA ALA A 81 -15.43 -1.07 8.41
C ALA A 81 -15.01 -2.49 7.99
N ALA A 82 -14.98 -2.79 6.68
CA ALA A 82 -14.56 -4.09 6.16
C ALA A 82 -13.05 -4.35 6.28
N ILE A 83 -12.22 -3.29 6.19
CA ILE A 83 -10.77 -3.38 6.42
C ILE A 83 -10.46 -3.47 7.91
N GLY A 84 -11.28 -2.84 8.77
CA GLY A 84 -11.07 -2.75 10.21
C GLY A 84 -10.05 -1.67 10.60
N GLU A 85 -9.80 -0.69 9.73
CA GLU A 85 -8.83 0.38 9.95
C GLU A 85 -9.39 1.74 9.49
N SER A 86 -8.97 2.80 10.17
CA SER A 86 -9.15 4.16 9.65
C SER A 86 -8.16 4.42 8.52
N LEU A 87 -8.62 4.99 7.41
CA LEU A 87 -7.79 5.24 6.24
C LEU A 87 -7.65 6.74 6.00
N ALA A 88 -6.45 7.16 5.59
CA ALA A 88 -6.24 8.48 5.04
C ALA A 88 -6.64 8.50 3.56
N TRP A 89 -7.46 9.47 3.15
CA TRP A 89 -7.94 9.64 1.78
C TRP A 89 -7.34 10.93 1.21
N GLU A 90 -6.30 10.81 0.40
CA GLU A 90 -5.49 11.94 -0.06
C GLU A 90 -5.72 12.25 -1.54
N LYS A 91 -6.14 13.49 -1.80
CA LYS A 91 -6.02 14.14 -3.11
C LYS A 91 -4.74 14.97 -3.06
N LYS A 92 -3.72 14.64 -3.87
CA LYS A 92 -2.51 15.47 -3.91
C LYS A 92 -2.76 16.68 -4.82
N ASP A 93 -2.55 17.88 -4.30
CA ASP A 93 -2.70 19.10 -5.08
C ASP A 93 -1.72 19.15 -6.25
N GLY A 94 -2.20 19.59 -7.41
CA GLY A 94 -1.41 19.70 -8.65
C GLY A 94 -0.98 18.37 -9.29
N ARG A 95 -1.31 17.20 -8.70
CA ARG A 95 -1.00 15.89 -9.29
C ARG A 95 -2.29 15.10 -9.52
N LYS A 96 -2.41 14.50 -10.71
CA LYS A 96 -3.44 13.52 -11.11
C LYS A 96 -3.37 12.20 -10.33
N LYS A 97 -2.73 12.21 -9.15
CA LYS A 97 -2.44 11.05 -8.32
C LYS A 97 -3.22 11.14 -7.02
N THR A 98 -4.04 10.13 -6.75
CA THR A 98 -4.74 9.97 -5.48
C THR A 98 -4.18 8.78 -4.71
N ALA A 99 -4.30 8.81 -3.40
CA ALA A 99 -3.90 7.70 -2.55
C ALA A 99 -4.92 7.47 -1.42
N ILE A 100 -5.13 6.20 -1.09
CA ILE A 100 -5.83 5.78 0.13
C ILE A 100 -4.82 5.01 0.97
N ARG A 101 -4.65 5.33 2.25
CA ARG A 101 -3.54 4.80 3.07
C ARG A 101 -4.01 4.22 4.40
N ALA A 102 -3.50 3.05 4.74
CA ALA A 102 -3.38 2.57 6.11
C ALA A 102 -1.94 2.88 6.60
N THR A 103 -1.79 3.33 7.84
CA THR A 103 -0.48 3.69 8.40
C THR A 103 -0.23 2.98 9.71
N LEU A 104 0.93 2.34 9.81
CA LEU A 104 1.53 1.87 11.04
C LEU A 104 2.62 2.86 11.44
N SER A 105 2.43 3.59 12.53
CA SER A 105 3.35 4.62 13.03
C SER A 105 4.57 4.03 13.74
N ARG A 106 5.29 3.16 13.03
CA ARG A 106 6.54 2.52 13.44
C ARG A 106 7.53 2.55 12.28
N GLY A 107 8.80 2.69 12.59
CA GLY A 107 9.90 2.79 11.63
C GLY A 107 10.57 1.45 11.33
N PHE A 108 11.23 1.33 10.18
CA PHE A 108 11.95 0.11 9.79
C PHE A 108 13.32 -0.08 10.47
N GLU A 109 13.78 0.85 11.31
CA GLU A 109 15.14 0.78 11.85
C GLU A 109 15.32 -0.33 12.90
N ASP A 110 14.26 -0.67 13.64
CA ASP A 110 14.27 -1.79 14.59
C ASP A 110 13.95 -3.12 13.88
N ARG A 111 14.99 -3.94 13.68
CA ARG A 111 14.89 -5.28 13.08
C ARG A 111 14.03 -6.24 13.89
N GLY A 112 13.91 -6.04 15.20
CA GLY A 112 13.06 -6.86 16.06
C GLY A 112 11.58 -6.73 15.73
N ASP A 113 11.16 -5.60 15.15
CA ASP A 113 9.77 -5.32 14.79
C ASP A 113 9.41 -5.73 13.35
N TRP A 114 10.40 -6.08 12.51
CA TRP A 114 10.18 -6.38 11.09
C TRP A 114 9.13 -7.46 10.86
N ASP A 115 9.15 -8.52 11.66
CA ASP A 115 8.18 -9.61 11.54
C ASP A 115 6.74 -9.15 11.76
N GLU A 116 6.52 -8.26 12.71
CA GLU A 116 5.19 -7.72 13.00
C GLU A 116 4.76 -6.71 11.93
N GLN A 117 5.67 -5.81 11.54
CA GLN A 117 5.43 -4.84 10.48
C GLN A 117 5.10 -5.52 9.14
N HIS A 118 5.86 -6.54 8.75
CA HIS A 118 5.61 -7.32 7.53
C HIS A 118 4.27 -8.04 7.60
N ARG A 119 3.93 -8.66 8.74
CA ARG A 119 2.65 -9.35 8.94
C ARG A 119 1.47 -8.40 8.83
N TRP A 120 1.58 -7.22 9.45
CA TRP A 120 0.57 -6.16 9.34
C TRP A 120 0.42 -5.69 7.89
N ALA A 121 1.54 -5.43 7.20
CA ALA A 121 1.54 -4.97 5.81
C ALA A 121 0.90 -5.98 4.86
N ILE A 122 1.26 -7.27 4.95
CA ILE A 122 0.66 -8.33 4.13
C ILE A 122 -0.85 -8.45 4.40
N LYS A 123 -1.26 -8.40 5.68
CA LYS A 123 -2.69 -8.40 6.06
C LYS A 123 -3.43 -7.22 5.42
N MET A 124 -2.85 -6.02 5.47
CA MET A 124 -3.47 -4.83 4.88
C MET A 124 -3.49 -4.85 3.36
N MET A 125 -2.44 -5.35 2.71
CA MET A 125 -2.43 -5.48 1.25
C MET A 125 -3.50 -6.45 0.77
N ARG A 126 -3.71 -7.57 1.45
CA ARG A 126 -4.83 -8.49 1.16
C ARG A 126 -6.20 -7.85 1.40
N ALA A 127 -6.35 -7.09 2.48
CA ALA A 127 -7.60 -6.37 2.76
C ALA A 127 -7.89 -5.30 1.69
N PHE A 128 -6.87 -4.57 1.27
CA PHE A 128 -6.96 -3.59 0.19
C PHE A 128 -7.33 -4.27 -1.13
N GLU A 129 -6.69 -5.39 -1.48
CA GLU A 129 -7.01 -6.12 -2.71
C GLU A 129 -8.46 -6.63 -2.71
N ARG A 130 -8.91 -7.20 -1.58
CA ARG A 130 -10.28 -7.69 -1.42
C ARG A 130 -11.31 -6.56 -1.55
N GLU A 131 -11.08 -5.41 -0.91
CA GLU A 131 -12.07 -4.33 -0.90
C GLU A 131 -11.98 -3.42 -2.13
N PHE A 132 -10.80 -3.04 -2.57
CA PHE A 132 -10.64 -2.15 -3.72
C PHE A 132 -10.70 -2.89 -5.06
N GLY A 133 -10.26 -4.14 -5.11
CA GLY A 133 -10.17 -4.94 -6.34
C GLY A 133 -11.48 -4.98 -7.14
N PRO A 134 -12.57 -5.53 -6.58
CA PRO A 134 -13.86 -5.59 -7.26
C PRO A 134 -14.41 -4.21 -7.63
N ARG A 135 -14.30 -3.23 -6.71
CA ARG A 135 -14.82 -1.87 -6.90
C ARG A 135 -14.14 -1.14 -8.05
N LEU A 136 -12.82 -1.30 -8.18
CA LEU A 136 -12.05 -0.74 -9.29
C LEU A 136 -12.40 -1.40 -10.62
N ARG A 137 -12.51 -2.74 -10.66
CA ARG A 137 -12.86 -3.49 -11.88
C ARG A 137 -14.26 -3.19 -12.39
N SER A 138 -15.22 -2.93 -11.50
CA SER A 138 -16.59 -2.54 -11.89
C SER A 138 -16.69 -1.10 -12.41
N SER A 139 -15.65 -0.29 -12.22
CA SER A 139 -15.59 1.12 -12.62
C SER A 139 -14.62 1.40 -13.77
N ALA A 140 -13.92 0.37 -14.26
CA ALA A 140 -12.93 0.45 -15.34
C ALA A 140 -13.57 0.04 -16.67
#